data_AF-A0A8J2UGW8-F1
#
_entry.id   AF-A0A8J2UGW8-F1
#
_cell.length_a   1.000
_cell.length_b   1.000
_cell.length_c   1.000
_cell.angle_alpha   90.00
_cell.angle_beta   90.00
_cell.angle_gamma   90.00
#
_symmetry.space_group_name_H-M   'P 1'
#
loop_
_entity.id
_entity.type
_entity.pdbx_description
1 polymer ?
#
loop_
_entity_poly.entity_id
_entity_poly.type
_entity_poly.pdbx_seq_one_letter_code
_entity_poly.pdbx_strand_id
1 'polypeptide(L)'
;MYSKPVTTIAQQIQQLKDRGLSIQDDGSAEHFLSNISYYRLAGYWWPMQSDKINHIFKPNSKFDDVIALYNFDRELRILLFDVIERIEIGLRTRMINHLSYEHGFWWFQKTEIFSNTRQLIVTLASLEEELERSKDTFIKEHKKKHADDLRFPPCIKTLEIATFGSLSRLYGNLKPNVASKDIIASELKTVNHTYLHSWLQSISQIRNICAHHGRLWNKHLTIKPNLLPKPPAPWIGYVPPVTEHHKLYIHACCMKYLLDVVSPGHHYKVKLAHLFDKYPSIDLMALGFNTQWQLEPLWN
;
A
#
# COMPACT_ATOMS: atom_id res chain seq x y z
N MET A 1 17.18 9.18 -30.46
CA MET A 1 17.25 10.30 -29.51
C MET A 1 15.84 10.80 -29.24
N TYR A 2 15.53 11.18 -28.01
CA TYR A 2 14.26 11.83 -27.67
C TYR A 2 14.30 13.29 -28.11
N SER A 3 13.40 13.70 -29.00
CA SER A 3 13.41 15.01 -29.68
C SER A 3 12.17 15.87 -29.43
N LYS A 4 11.31 15.50 -28.46
CA LYS A 4 10.10 16.29 -28.17
C LYS A 4 10.48 17.64 -27.55
N PRO A 5 9.93 18.76 -28.06
CA PRO A 5 10.21 20.08 -27.50
C PRO A 5 9.62 20.22 -26.10
N VAL A 6 10.23 21.07 -25.29
CA VAL A 6 9.66 21.49 -24.01
C VAL A 6 8.40 22.31 -24.30
N THR A 7 7.34 22.03 -23.56
CA THR A 7 6.05 22.74 -23.70
C THR A 7 5.80 23.62 -22.49
N THR A 8 5.32 24.84 -22.72
CA THR A 8 4.84 25.74 -21.66
C THR A 8 3.49 25.27 -21.12
N ILE A 9 3.08 25.76 -19.96
CA ILE A 9 1.76 25.43 -19.38
C ILE A 9 0.63 25.86 -20.32
N ALA A 10 0.72 27.07 -20.90
CA ALA A 10 -0.25 27.54 -21.90
C ALA A 10 -0.33 26.59 -23.12
N GLN A 11 0.81 26.11 -23.62
CA GLN A 11 0.84 25.12 -24.71
C GLN A 11 0.24 23.77 -24.30
N GLN A 12 0.44 23.34 -23.05
CA GLN A 12 -0.17 22.11 -22.52
C GLN A 12 -1.69 22.24 -22.43
N ILE A 13 -2.21 23.37 -21.92
CA ILE A 13 -3.65 23.66 -21.84
C ILE A 13 -4.26 23.65 -23.25
N GLN A 14 -3.64 24.36 -24.20
CA GLN A 14 -4.12 24.38 -25.57
C GLN A 14 -4.14 22.98 -26.19
N GLN A 15 -3.06 22.21 -26.00
CA GLN A 15 -3.01 20.82 -26.48
C GLN A 15 -4.12 19.94 -25.89
N LEU A 16 -4.48 20.12 -24.62
CA LEU A 16 -5.59 19.38 -24.00
C LEU A 16 -6.93 19.77 -24.61
N LYS A 17 -7.16 21.07 -24.86
CA LYS A 17 -8.35 21.58 -25.55
C LYS A 17 -8.46 21.04 -26.97
N ASP A 18 -7.37 21.09 -27.74
CA ASP A 18 -7.30 20.60 -29.12
C ASP A 18 -7.62 19.10 -29.22
N ARG A 19 -7.27 18.33 -28.18
CA ARG A 19 -7.57 16.91 -28.07
C ARG A 19 -9.01 16.62 -27.61
N GLY A 20 -9.79 17.63 -27.28
CA GLY A 20 -11.20 17.52 -26.88
C GLY A 20 -11.45 17.47 -25.36
N LEU A 21 -10.48 17.84 -24.51
CA LEU A 21 -10.72 18.01 -23.08
C LEU A 21 -11.35 19.37 -22.82
N SER A 22 -12.54 19.39 -22.24
CA SER A 22 -13.22 20.62 -21.85
C SER A 22 -12.54 21.25 -20.64
N ILE A 23 -12.02 22.46 -20.80
CA ILE A 23 -11.46 23.32 -19.75
C ILE A 23 -12.29 24.60 -19.74
N GLN A 24 -13.05 24.80 -18.66
CA GLN A 24 -13.92 25.98 -18.51
C GLN A 24 -13.18 27.18 -17.91
N ASP A 25 -12.27 26.91 -16.96
CA ASP A 25 -11.45 27.91 -16.28
C ASP A 25 -9.97 27.63 -16.55
N ASP A 26 -9.39 28.43 -17.44
CA ASP A 26 -7.97 28.34 -17.79
C ASP A 26 -7.05 28.69 -16.63
N GLY A 27 -7.48 29.61 -15.74
CA GLY A 27 -6.70 29.99 -14.55
C GLY A 27 -6.60 28.84 -13.55
N SER A 28 -7.69 28.12 -13.34
CA SER A 28 -7.69 26.88 -12.55
C SER A 28 -6.78 25.81 -13.18
N ALA A 29 -6.87 25.59 -14.50
CA ALA A 29 -6.01 24.63 -15.19
C ALA A 29 -4.52 24.99 -15.09
N GLU A 30 -4.18 26.29 -15.23
CA GLU A 30 -2.82 26.79 -15.07
C GLU A 30 -2.30 26.58 -13.64
N HIS A 31 -3.13 26.87 -12.62
CA HIS A 31 -2.78 26.62 -11.23
C HIS A 31 -2.45 25.14 -10.98
N PHE A 32 -3.30 24.22 -11.47
CA PHE A 32 -3.07 22.80 -11.29
C PHE A 32 -1.83 22.31 -12.06
N LEU A 33 -1.65 22.70 -13.32
CA LEU A 33 -0.50 22.27 -14.12
C LEU A 33 0.83 22.88 -13.65
N SER A 34 0.79 24.01 -12.93
CA SER A 34 1.95 24.59 -12.25
C SER A 34 2.41 23.78 -11.03
N ASN A 35 1.48 23.11 -10.35
CA ASN A 35 1.75 22.40 -9.08
C ASN A 35 1.72 20.87 -9.22
N ILE A 36 1.13 20.36 -10.30
CA ILE A 36 0.99 18.94 -10.59
C ILE A 36 1.45 18.72 -12.03
N SER A 37 2.54 17.96 -12.19
CA SER A 37 3.12 17.74 -13.51
C SER A 37 2.11 17.13 -14.50
N TYR A 38 2.19 17.56 -15.76
CA TYR A 38 1.35 17.06 -16.85
C TYR A 38 1.27 15.54 -16.88
N TYR A 39 2.41 14.85 -16.76
CA TYR A 39 2.45 13.38 -16.77
C TYR A 39 1.78 12.74 -15.54
N ARG A 40 1.78 13.40 -14.38
CA ARG A 40 1.05 12.91 -13.21
C ARG A 40 -0.46 12.98 -13.47
N LEU A 41 -0.97 14.12 -13.97
CA LEU A 41 -2.38 14.25 -14.34
C LEU A 41 -2.76 13.35 -15.54
N ALA A 42 -1.83 13.08 -16.44
CA ALA A 42 -2.02 12.16 -17.57
C ALA A 42 -2.41 10.75 -17.15
N GLY A 43 -1.96 10.31 -15.98
CA GLY A 43 -2.42 9.04 -15.43
C GLY A 43 -3.92 8.99 -15.19
N TYR A 44 -4.58 10.12 -14.90
CA TYR A 44 -5.99 10.15 -14.50
C TYR A 44 -6.93 10.36 -15.69
N TRP A 45 -6.51 11.14 -16.69
CA TRP A 45 -7.31 11.32 -17.90
C TRP A 45 -7.07 10.26 -18.97
N TRP A 46 -6.07 9.37 -18.81
CA TRP A 46 -5.79 8.29 -19.76
C TRP A 46 -7.03 7.44 -20.10
N PRO A 47 -7.88 7.03 -19.14
CA PRO A 47 -9.11 6.26 -19.43
C PRO A 47 -10.22 7.08 -20.09
N MET A 48 -10.10 8.41 -20.08
CA MET A 48 -11.04 9.35 -20.73
C MET A 48 -10.75 9.49 -22.23
N GLN A 49 -9.66 8.90 -22.75
CA GLN A 49 -9.34 8.91 -24.17
C GLN A 49 -10.12 7.84 -24.94
N SER A 50 -10.73 8.22 -26.06
CA SER A 50 -11.32 7.31 -27.04
C SER A 50 -10.24 6.75 -27.97
N ASP A 51 -9.28 7.59 -28.35
CA ASP A 51 -8.09 7.22 -29.12
C ASP A 51 -6.83 7.45 -28.26
N LYS A 52 -6.19 6.36 -27.84
CA LYS A 52 -4.98 6.38 -27.00
C LYS A 52 -3.70 6.62 -27.79
N ILE A 53 -3.74 6.51 -29.11
CA ILE A 53 -2.60 6.75 -30.01
C ILE A 53 -2.48 8.25 -30.27
N ASN A 54 -3.59 8.88 -30.66
CA ASN A 54 -3.64 10.32 -30.94
C ASN A 54 -4.02 11.18 -29.71
N HIS A 55 -4.31 10.52 -28.59
CA HIS A 55 -4.74 11.13 -27.32
C HIS A 55 -6.04 11.93 -27.40
N ILE A 56 -6.98 11.52 -28.25
CA ILE A 56 -8.28 12.17 -28.40
C ILE A 56 -9.20 11.76 -27.25
N PHE A 57 -9.82 12.76 -26.62
CA PHE A 57 -10.75 12.57 -25.50
C PHE A 57 -12.14 12.14 -25.96
N LYS A 58 -12.84 11.38 -25.11
CA LYS A 58 -14.25 11.08 -25.30
C LYS A 58 -15.08 12.37 -25.20
N PRO A 59 -16.22 12.47 -25.89
CA PRO A 59 -17.13 13.61 -25.74
C PRO A 59 -17.46 13.88 -24.27
N ASN A 60 -17.60 15.16 -23.90
CA ASN A 60 -17.90 15.63 -22.54
C ASN A 60 -16.83 15.31 -21.47
N SER A 61 -15.61 14.92 -21.85
CA SER A 61 -14.50 14.82 -20.90
C SER A 61 -14.15 16.20 -20.35
N LYS A 62 -14.20 16.40 -19.03
CA LYS A 62 -13.88 17.68 -18.38
C LYS A 62 -12.59 17.59 -17.58
N PHE A 63 -11.82 18.67 -17.55
CA PHE A 63 -10.63 18.76 -16.71
C PHE A 63 -10.97 18.65 -15.22
N ASP A 64 -12.12 19.16 -14.79
CA ASP A 64 -12.59 19.04 -13.40
C ASP A 64 -12.77 17.58 -12.97
N ASP A 65 -13.21 16.69 -13.87
CA ASP A 65 -13.32 15.25 -13.57
C ASP A 65 -11.95 14.62 -13.33
N VAL A 66 -10.92 15.07 -14.06
CA VAL A 66 -9.52 14.65 -13.85
C VAL A 66 -9.06 15.07 -12.46
N ILE A 67 -9.32 16.32 -12.09
CA ILE A 67 -8.92 16.86 -10.79
C ILE A 67 -9.67 16.17 -9.64
N ALA A 68 -10.97 15.93 -9.79
CA ALA A 68 -11.77 15.18 -8.83
C ALA A 68 -11.19 13.77 -8.62
N LEU A 69 -10.86 13.09 -9.71
CA LEU A 69 -10.25 11.76 -9.65
C LEU A 69 -8.83 11.76 -9.04
N TYR A 70 -8.03 12.78 -9.33
CA TYR A 70 -6.72 12.97 -8.70
C TYR A 70 -6.85 13.16 -7.18
N ASN A 71 -7.81 13.99 -6.75
CA ASN A 71 -8.06 14.28 -5.33
C ASN A 71 -8.64 13.08 -4.59
N PHE A 72 -9.57 12.35 -5.22
CA PHE A 72 -10.06 11.07 -4.73
C PHE A 72 -8.90 10.10 -4.46
N ASP A 73 -8.02 9.88 -5.44
CA ASP A 73 -6.91 8.95 -5.30
C ASP A 73 -5.89 9.40 -4.23
N ARG A 74 -5.72 10.72 -4.05
CA ARG A 74 -4.94 11.28 -2.94
C ARG A 74 -5.54 10.93 -1.59
N GLU A 75 -6.83 11.16 -1.39
CA GLU A 75 -7.52 10.85 -0.13
C GLU A 75 -7.60 9.34 0.13
N LEU A 76 -7.78 8.54 -0.92
CA LEU A 76 -7.72 7.08 -0.86
C LEU A 76 -6.37 6.60 -0.35
N ARG A 77 -5.26 7.14 -0.87
CA ARG A 77 -3.91 6.81 -0.38
C ARG A 77 -3.76 7.12 1.11
N ILE A 78 -4.23 8.27 1.56
CA ILE A 78 -4.14 8.67 2.98
C ILE A 78 -4.94 7.70 3.85
N LEU A 79 -6.17 7.36 3.44
CA LEU A 79 -7.01 6.41 4.16
C LEU A 79 -6.36 5.02 4.27
N LEU A 80 -5.82 4.50 3.17
CA LEU A 80 -5.14 3.21 3.18
C LEU A 80 -3.84 3.25 4.00
N PHE A 81 -3.14 4.39 4.02
CA PHE A 81 -1.95 4.53 4.85
C PHE A 81 -2.28 4.45 6.35
N ASP A 82 -3.37 5.10 6.82
CA ASP A 82 -3.88 4.98 8.21
C ASP A 82 -4.22 3.52 8.57
N VAL A 83 -4.80 2.76 7.63
CA VAL A 83 -5.09 1.33 7.82
C VAL A 83 -3.81 0.51 7.92
N ILE A 84 -2.88 0.72 6.97
CA ILE A 84 -1.63 -0.04 6.89
C ILE A 84 -0.73 0.22 8.09
N GLU A 85 -0.68 1.46 8.60
CA GLU A 85 0.09 1.81 9.79
C GLU A 85 -0.28 0.94 11.00
N ARG A 86 -1.58 0.74 11.25
CA ARG A 86 -2.07 -0.09 12.36
C ARG A 86 -1.70 -1.56 12.18
N ILE A 87 -1.81 -2.07 10.95
CA ILE A 87 -1.40 -3.43 10.59
C ILE A 87 0.12 -3.59 10.77
N GLU A 88 0.90 -2.60 10.36
CA GLU A 88 2.36 -2.55 10.50
C GLU A 88 2.78 -2.67 11.97
N ILE A 89 2.21 -1.81 12.83
CA ILE A 89 2.47 -1.84 14.28
C ILE A 89 2.05 -3.19 14.86
N GLY A 90 0.84 -3.67 14.53
CA GLY A 90 0.33 -4.95 15.03
C GLY A 90 1.19 -6.16 14.61
N LEU A 91 1.71 -6.16 13.38
CA LEU A 91 2.64 -7.18 12.90
C LEU A 91 4.00 -7.09 13.61
N ARG A 92 4.56 -5.88 13.69
CA ARG A 92 5.86 -5.60 14.33
C ARG A 92 5.85 -6.13 15.77
N THR A 93 4.85 -5.77 16.56
CA THR A 93 4.74 -6.19 17.97
C THR A 93 4.68 -7.72 18.09
N ARG A 94 3.90 -8.39 17.24
CA ARG A 94 3.78 -9.86 17.26
C ARG A 94 5.10 -10.54 16.88
N MET A 95 5.78 -10.03 15.84
CA MET A 95 7.10 -10.52 15.46
C MET A 95 8.13 -10.32 16.57
N ILE A 96 8.15 -9.14 17.20
CA ILE A 96 9.02 -8.86 18.35
C ILE A 96 8.75 -9.85 19.47
N ASN A 97 7.50 -10.01 19.91
CA ASN A 97 7.17 -10.84 21.07
C ASN A 97 7.46 -12.32 20.81
N HIS A 98 6.79 -12.92 19.81
CA HIS A 98 6.85 -14.36 19.58
C HIS A 98 8.27 -14.83 19.22
N LEU A 99 8.93 -14.14 18.28
CA LEU A 99 10.28 -14.55 17.86
C LEU A 99 11.34 -14.26 18.92
N SER A 100 11.15 -13.27 19.80
CA SER A 100 12.06 -13.08 20.93
C SER A 100 11.92 -14.16 21.98
N TYR A 101 10.71 -14.66 22.24
CA TYR A 101 10.50 -15.77 23.17
C TYR A 101 11.10 -17.08 22.63
N GLU A 102 10.98 -17.33 21.32
CA GLU A 102 11.49 -18.55 20.69
C GLU A 102 13.01 -18.50 20.42
N HIS A 103 13.53 -17.34 20.02
CA HIS A 103 14.89 -17.22 19.46
C HIS A 103 15.73 -16.08 20.07
N GLY A 104 15.24 -15.35 21.06
CA GLY A 104 15.93 -14.22 21.69
C GLY A 104 15.92 -12.93 20.87
N PHE A 105 16.36 -11.82 21.46
CA PHE A 105 16.20 -10.47 20.88
C PHE A 105 16.95 -10.21 19.56
N TRP A 106 17.89 -11.07 19.16
CA TRP A 106 18.63 -10.95 17.90
C TRP A 106 18.23 -12.00 16.88
N TRP A 107 17.03 -12.58 17.01
CA TRP A 107 16.50 -13.58 16.08
C TRP A 107 16.62 -13.17 14.61
N PHE A 108 16.50 -11.88 14.29
CA PHE A 108 16.55 -11.39 12.92
C PHE A 108 17.94 -11.48 12.27
N GLN A 109 18.99 -11.79 13.05
CA GLN A 109 20.34 -12.07 12.54
C GLN A 109 20.66 -13.57 12.48
N LYS A 110 19.80 -14.43 13.02
CA LYS A 110 20.00 -15.88 13.08
C LYS A 110 19.72 -16.53 11.74
N THR A 111 20.74 -16.65 10.89
CA THR A 111 20.59 -17.19 9.53
C THR A 111 19.92 -18.58 9.50
N GLU A 112 20.07 -19.36 10.56
CA GLU A 112 19.51 -20.70 10.71
C GLU A 112 17.98 -20.75 10.71
N ILE A 113 17.29 -19.66 11.07
CA ILE A 113 15.81 -19.60 11.08
C ILE A 113 15.22 -19.05 9.78
N PHE A 114 16.05 -18.67 8.81
CA PHE A 114 15.61 -18.11 7.52
C PHE A 114 15.91 -19.07 6.36
N SER A 115 15.02 -19.10 5.38
CA SER A 115 15.10 -19.97 4.21
C SER A 115 16.12 -19.49 3.18
N ASN A 116 16.24 -18.17 2.99
CA ASN A 116 17.12 -17.54 2.00
C ASN A 116 18.07 -16.53 2.66
N THR A 117 19.31 -16.96 2.89
CA THR A 117 20.35 -16.13 3.51
C THR A 117 20.69 -14.89 2.68
N ARG A 118 20.67 -14.99 1.33
CA ARG A 118 20.98 -13.85 0.46
C ARG A 118 19.94 -12.75 0.59
N GLN A 119 18.66 -13.12 0.64
CA GLN A 119 17.56 -12.16 0.86
C GLN A 119 17.61 -11.57 2.28
N LEU A 120 18.01 -12.37 3.27
CA LEU A 120 18.21 -11.89 4.63
C LEU A 120 19.30 -10.81 4.68
N ILE A 121 20.46 -11.04 4.07
CA ILE A 121 21.56 -10.07 4.02
C ILE A 121 21.10 -8.73 3.41
N VAL A 122 20.38 -8.77 2.29
CA VAL A 122 19.82 -7.55 1.67
C VAL A 122 18.83 -6.84 2.60
N THR A 123 18.08 -7.60 3.40
CA THR A 123 17.13 -7.03 4.37
C THR A 123 17.85 -6.42 5.56
N LEU A 124 18.91 -7.06 6.06
CA LEU A 124 19.75 -6.56 7.14
C LEU A 124 20.51 -5.29 6.76
N ALA A 125 21.11 -5.24 5.56
CA ALA A 125 21.77 -4.04 5.06
C ALA A 125 20.80 -2.83 4.98
N SER A 126 19.57 -3.07 4.54
CA SER A 126 18.52 -2.05 4.53
C SER A 126 18.11 -1.61 5.94
N LEU A 127 18.16 -2.48 6.94
CA LEU A 127 17.89 -2.11 8.34
C LEU A 127 19.06 -1.32 8.95
N GLU A 128 20.30 -1.67 8.58
CA GLU A 128 21.51 -0.97 8.99
C GLU A 128 21.52 0.47 8.49
N GLU A 129 21.21 0.69 7.21
CA GLU A 129 21.09 2.03 6.63
C GLU A 129 20.04 2.89 7.36
N GLU A 130 18.89 2.30 7.70
CA GLU A 130 17.85 2.99 8.48
C GLU A 130 18.30 3.28 9.92
N LEU A 131 19.04 2.37 10.57
CA LEU A 131 19.63 2.58 11.91
C LEU A 131 20.68 3.70 11.92
N GLU A 132 21.49 3.80 10.88
CA GLU A 132 22.51 4.82 10.73
C GLU A 132 21.90 6.19 10.47
N ARG A 133 20.85 6.25 9.64
CA ARG A 133 20.13 7.49 9.34
C ARG A 133 19.22 7.95 10.49
N SER A 134 18.73 7.03 11.33
CA SER A 134 17.78 7.37 12.39
C SER A 134 18.37 8.41 13.36
N LYS A 135 17.58 9.45 13.61
CA LYS A 135 17.89 10.51 14.58
C LYS A 135 17.14 10.33 15.89
N ASP A 136 16.44 9.22 16.07
CA ASP A 136 15.58 8.96 17.23
C ASP A 136 16.40 8.83 18.51
N THR A 137 15.89 9.43 19.58
CA THR A 137 16.59 9.50 20.88
C THR A 137 16.94 8.11 21.41
N PHE A 138 16.02 7.16 21.34
CA PHE A 138 16.22 5.81 21.89
C PHE A 138 17.32 4.99 21.16
N ILE A 139 17.56 5.27 19.87
CA ILE A 139 18.64 4.66 19.09
C ILE A 139 19.97 5.33 19.44
N LYS A 140 20.02 6.67 19.48
CA LYS A 140 21.21 7.41 19.87
C LYS A 140 21.68 7.04 21.28
N GLU A 141 20.76 6.97 22.23
CA GLU A 141 21.06 6.57 23.61
C GLU A 141 21.53 5.12 23.69
N HIS A 142 20.96 4.21 22.88
CA HIS A 142 21.45 2.83 22.82
C HIS A 142 22.89 2.77 22.31
N LYS A 143 23.19 3.40 21.17
CA LYS A 143 24.55 3.43 20.59
C LYS A 143 25.54 4.08 21.55
N LYS A 144 25.14 5.12 22.29
CA LYS A 144 25.98 5.76 23.31
C LYS A 144 26.23 4.86 24.52
N LYS A 145 25.19 4.20 25.04
CA LYS A 145 25.29 3.33 26.23
C LYS A 145 26.02 2.02 25.95
N HIS A 146 25.95 1.54 24.72
CA HIS A 146 26.53 0.28 24.27
C HIS A 146 27.52 0.52 23.12
N ALA A 147 28.44 1.49 23.28
CA ALA A 147 29.35 1.92 22.22
C ALA A 147 30.32 0.80 21.76
N ASP A 148 30.66 -0.12 22.66
CA ASP A 148 31.56 -1.25 22.37
C ASP A 148 30.81 -2.49 21.81
N ASP A 149 29.48 -2.46 21.77
CA ASP A 149 28.67 -3.55 21.20
C ASP A 149 28.44 -3.32 19.70
N LEU A 150 29.22 -4.01 18.88
CA LEU A 150 29.14 -3.90 17.41
C LEU A 150 27.94 -4.62 16.80
N ARG A 151 27.09 -5.27 17.60
CA ARG A 151 25.87 -5.91 17.10
C ARG A 151 24.82 -4.86 16.79
N PHE A 152 23.82 -5.26 16.01
CA PHE A 152 22.58 -4.51 15.92
C PHE A 152 21.98 -4.29 17.31
N PRO A 153 21.30 -3.15 17.55
CA PRO A 153 20.37 -3.03 18.66
C PRO A 153 19.38 -4.21 18.68
N PRO A 154 18.88 -4.62 19.85
CA PRO A 154 17.93 -5.73 19.94
C PRO A 154 16.66 -5.44 19.11
N CYS A 155 15.91 -6.47 18.73
CA CYS A 155 14.76 -6.33 17.83
C CYS A 155 13.69 -5.34 18.34
N ILE A 156 13.54 -5.20 19.66
CA ILE A 156 12.66 -4.21 20.30
C ILE A 156 13.01 -2.75 19.96
N LYS A 157 14.24 -2.49 19.53
CA LYS A 157 14.70 -1.17 19.07
C LYS A 157 14.84 -1.14 17.55
N THR A 158 15.47 -2.16 16.99
CA THR A 158 15.77 -2.23 15.55
C THR A 158 14.50 -2.32 14.71
N LEU A 159 13.45 -3.02 15.16
CA LEU A 159 12.24 -3.15 14.37
C LEU A 159 11.32 -1.93 14.43
N GLU A 160 11.47 -1.03 15.41
CA GLU A 160 10.70 0.23 15.48
C GLU A 160 10.97 1.17 14.30
N ILE A 161 12.20 1.16 13.80
CA ILE A 161 12.60 1.92 12.60
C ILE A 161 12.44 1.11 11.30
N ALA A 162 12.10 -0.18 11.39
CA ALA A 162 11.97 -1.03 10.22
C ALA A 162 10.72 -0.64 9.43
N THR A 163 10.86 -0.51 8.11
CA THR A 163 9.72 -0.31 7.21
C THR A 163 8.84 -1.56 7.15
N PHE A 164 7.55 -1.39 6.80
CA PHE A 164 6.67 -2.52 6.50
C PHE A 164 7.26 -3.53 5.51
N GLY A 165 7.97 -3.04 4.48
CA GLY A 165 8.60 -3.90 3.48
C GLY A 165 9.71 -4.77 4.06
N SER A 166 10.48 -4.27 5.02
CA SER A 166 11.48 -5.06 5.75
C SER A 166 10.80 -6.09 6.67
N LEU A 167 9.73 -5.73 7.37
CA LEU A 167 8.95 -6.67 8.18
C LEU A 167 8.33 -7.80 7.34
N SER A 168 7.73 -7.46 6.20
CA SER A 168 7.17 -8.43 5.25
C SER A 168 8.24 -9.39 4.70
N ARG A 169 9.43 -8.88 4.36
CA ARG A 169 10.57 -9.69 3.92
C ARG A 169 11.08 -10.61 5.02
N LEU A 170 11.28 -10.10 6.23
CA LEU A 170 11.71 -10.90 7.38
C LEU A 170 10.72 -12.02 7.66
N TYR A 171 9.44 -11.69 7.86
CA TYR A 171 8.40 -12.68 8.14
C TYR A 171 8.31 -13.72 7.02
N GLY A 172 8.30 -13.28 5.76
CA GLY A 172 8.23 -14.19 4.62
C GLY A 172 9.38 -15.18 4.54
N ASN A 173 10.59 -14.71 4.84
CA ASN A 173 11.81 -15.49 4.73
C ASN A 173 12.04 -16.46 5.91
N LEU A 174 11.27 -16.38 7.00
CA LEU A 174 11.34 -17.38 8.08
C LEU A 174 11.10 -18.80 7.53
N LYS A 175 11.79 -19.81 8.06
CA LYS A 175 11.55 -21.20 7.68
C LYS A 175 10.16 -21.66 8.14
N PRO A 176 9.51 -22.60 7.42
CA PRO A 176 8.21 -23.12 7.83
C PRO A 176 8.19 -23.82 9.19
N ASN A 177 9.34 -24.30 9.68
CA ASN A 177 9.46 -24.97 10.98
C ASN A 177 9.64 -24.02 12.18
N VAL A 178 9.68 -22.70 11.95
CA VAL A 178 9.70 -21.70 13.02
C VAL A 178 8.28 -21.58 13.58
N ALA A 179 8.06 -21.99 14.83
CA ALA A 179 6.72 -22.13 15.41
C ALA A 179 5.99 -20.77 15.48
N SER A 180 6.71 -19.72 15.85
CA SER A 180 6.21 -18.34 15.89
C SER A 180 5.61 -17.88 14.56
N LYS A 181 6.08 -18.41 13.42
CA LYS A 181 5.60 -17.98 12.10
C LYS A 181 4.11 -18.30 11.93
N ASP A 182 3.69 -19.51 12.31
CA ASP A 182 2.29 -19.93 12.24
C ASP A 182 1.44 -19.39 13.39
N ILE A 183 2.03 -19.22 14.59
CA ILE A 183 1.34 -18.56 15.71
C ILE A 183 0.89 -17.15 15.32
N ILE A 184 1.79 -16.34 14.75
CA ILE A 184 1.48 -14.99 14.28
C ILE A 184 0.37 -15.00 13.21
N ALA A 185 0.40 -15.97 12.28
CA ALA A 185 -0.62 -16.10 11.25
C ALA A 185 -2.00 -16.46 11.83
N SER A 186 -2.02 -17.37 12.80
CA SER A 186 -3.23 -17.79 13.52
C SER A 186 -3.84 -16.64 14.31
N GLU A 187 -3.04 -15.87 15.05
CA GLU A 187 -3.49 -14.69 15.78
C GLU A 187 -4.09 -13.63 14.87
N LEU A 188 -3.54 -13.46 13.66
CA LEU A 188 -4.07 -12.59 12.62
C LEU A 188 -5.20 -13.23 11.79
N LYS A 189 -5.70 -14.39 12.22
CA LYS A 189 -6.82 -15.12 11.62
C LYS A 189 -6.60 -15.52 10.15
N THR A 190 -5.34 -15.65 9.73
CA THR A 190 -4.97 -16.01 8.34
C THR A 190 -4.67 -17.50 8.15
N VAL A 191 -5.05 -18.33 9.12
CA VAL A 191 -4.92 -19.80 9.14
C VAL A 191 -3.47 -20.29 9.20
N ASN A 192 -2.60 -19.88 8.29
CA ASN A 192 -1.19 -20.26 8.26
C ASN A 192 -0.31 -19.18 7.62
N HIS A 193 1.00 -19.37 7.75
CA HIS A 193 1.99 -18.41 7.26
C HIS A 193 1.99 -18.17 5.75
N THR A 194 1.43 -19.08 4.94
CA THR A 194 1.38 -18.92 3.47
C THR A 194 0.43 -17.79 3.08
N TYR A 195 -0.75 -17.73 3.70
CA TYR A 195 -1.70 -16.66 3.44
C TYR A 195 -1.22 -15.34 4.01
N LEU A 196 -0.75 -15.32 5.27
CA LEU A 196 -0.22 -14.09 5.86
C LEU A 196 0.93 -13.52 5.04
N HIS A 197 1.89 -14.35 4.64
CA HIS A 197 3.02 -13.90 3.83
C HIS A 197 2.56 -13.24 2.52
N SER A 198 1.63 -13.88 1.80
CA SER A 198 1.07 -13.35 0.55
C SER A 198 0.36 -12.01 0.76
N TRP A 199 -0.41 -11.87 1.85
CA TRP A 199 -1.12 -10.63 2.18
C TRP A 199 -0.15 -9.52 2.53
N LEU A 200 0.89 -9.80 3.32
CA LEU A 200 1.92 -8.82 3.68
C LEU A 200 2.68 -8.32 2.45
N GLN A 201 3.03 -9.18 1.50
CA GLN A 201 3.67 -8.74 0.26
C GLN A 201 2.75 -7.81 -0.54
N SER A 202 1.46 -8.14 -0.58
CA SER A 202 0.44 -7.37 -1.27
C SER A 202 0.26 -5.99 -0.65
N ILE A 203 0.15 -5.93 0.69
CA ILE A 203 0.05 -4.68 1.46
C ILE A 203 1.33 -3.84 1.31
N SER A 204 2.50 -4.47 1.28
CA SER A 204 3.77 -3.76 1.09
C SER A 204 3.84 -3.04 -0.24
N GLN A 205 3.26 -3.60 -1.31
CA GLN A 205 3.16 -2.93 -2.60
C GLN A 205 2.30 -1.66 -2.50
N ILE A 206 1.13 -1.76 -1.87
CA ILE A 206 0.20 -0.63 -1.71
C ILE A 206 0.83 0.45 -0.83
N ARG A 207 1.46 0.07 0.29
CA ARG A 207 2.20 0.97 1.19
C ARG A 207 3.24 1.77 0.41
N ASN A 208 4.04 1.10 -0.42
CA ASN A 208 5.07 1.76 -1.22
C ASN A 208 4.47 2.70 -2.26
N ILE A 209 3.38 2.31 -2.93
CA ILE A 209 2.65 3.21 -3.84
C ILE A 209 2.18 4.46 -3.10
N CYS A 210 1.61 4.29 -1.90
CA CYS A 210 1.13 5.42 -1.08
C CYS A 210 2.27 6.33 -0.63
N ALA A 211 3.36 5.76 -0.12
CA ALA A 211 4.54 6.49 0.36
C ALA A 211 5.24 7.30 -0.76
N HIS A 212 5.23 6.80 -1.99
CA HIS A 212 5.79 7.49 -3.15
C HIS A 212 4.75 8.33 -3.92
N HIS A 213 3.56 8.55 -3.36
CA HIS A 213 2.48 9.34 -3.98
C HIS A 213 2.14 8.88 -5.41
N GLY A 214 2.20 7.57 -5.63
CA GLY A 214 1.87 6.93 -6.90
C GLY A 214 0.36 6.78 -7.08
N ARG A 215 -0.10 6.78 -8.34
CA ARG A 215 -1.52 6.52 -8.65
C ARG A 215 -1.92 5.14 -8.12
N LEU A 216 -3.00 5.04 -7.36
CA LEU A 216 -3.54 3.75 -6.90
C LEU A 216 -4.86 3.40 -7.60
N TRP A 217 -5.69 4.41 -7.89
CA TRP A 217 -6.88 4.25 -8.68
C TRP A 217 -6.56 3.65 -10.05
N ASN A 218 -7.35 2.64 -10.43
CA ASN A 218 -7.23 1.89 -11.68
C ASN A 218 -5.77 1.49 -11.98
N LYS A 219 -5.07 1.02 -10.94
CA LYS A 219 -3.73 0.46 -11.06
C LYS A 219 -3.81 -1.05 -11.05
N HIS A 220 -3.10 -1.67 -11.98
CA HIS A 220 -2.89 -3.12 -11.96
C HIS A 220 -1.86 -3.47 -10.89
N LEU A 221 -2.32 -4.03 -9.76
CA LEU A 221 -1.46 -4.48 -8.68
C LEU A 221 -0.87 -5.85 -9.03
N THR A 222 0.47 -5.91 -9.12
CA THR A 222 1.18 -7.12 -9.59
C THR A 222 1.16 -8.24 -8.55
N ILE A 223 1.17 -7.91 -7.26
CA ILE A 223 1.23 -8.89 -6.17
C ILE A 223 -0.19 -9.14 -5.68
N LYS A 224 -0.76 -10.26 -6.11
CA LYS A 224 -2.13 -10.69 -5.77
C LYS A 224 -2.10 -11.52 -4.47
N PRO A 225 -2.98 -11.23 -3.50
CA PRO A 225 -3.03 -12.00 -2.27
C PRO A 225 -3.71 -13.36 -2.51
N ASN A 226 -3.21 -14.41 -1.85
CA ASN A 226 -3.86 -15.72 -1.83
C ASN A 226 -5.12 -15.65 -0.96
N LEU A 227 -6.26 -16.10 -1.48
CA LEU A 227 -7.53 -16.03 -0.74
C LEU A 227 -7.71 -17.25 0.16
N LEU A 228 -8.24 -17.00 1.36
CA LEU A 228 -8.57 -18.04 2.33
C LEU A 228 -9.79 -18.84 1.84
N PRO A 229 -9.70 -20.18 1.66
CA PRO A 229 -10.84 -20.99 1.23
C PRO A 229 -11.90 -21.11 2.32
N LYS A 230 -11.49 -21.09 3.60
CA LYS A 230 -12.36 -21.14 4.78
C LYS A 230 -11.86 -20.13 5.82
N PRO A 231 -12.23 -18.85 5.68
CA PRO A 231 -11.83 -17.80 6.61
C PRO A 231 -12.42 -18.05 8.01
N PRO A 232 -11.63 -17.98 9.10
CA PRO A 232 -12.13 -18.15 10.47
C PRO A 232 -12.87 -16.92 11.03
N ALA A 233 -12.84 -15.78 10.34
CA ALA A 233 -13.62 -14.59 10.66
C ALA A 233 -14.53 -14.20 9.47
N PRO A 234 -15.49 -13.27 9.65
CA PRO A 234 -16.33 -12.78 8.57
C PRO A 234 -15.51 -12.40 7.34
N TRP A 235 -15.95 -12.86 6.18
CA TRP A 235 -15.31 -12.63 4.89
C TRP A 235 -16.35 -12.22 3.85
N ILE A 236 -15.90 -11.84 2.66
CA ILE A 236 -16.80 -11.55 1.54
C ILE A 236 -17.47 -12.84 1.05
N GLY A 237 -18.77 -12.78 0.81
CA GLY A 237 -19.56 -13.85 0.20
C GLY A 237 -19.35 -13.91 -1.31
N TYR A 238 -19.33 -12.75 -1.98
CA TYR A 238 -18.95 -12.68 -3.40
C TYR A 238 -17.44 -12.44 -3.55
N VAL A 239 -16.73 -13.48 -4.00
CA VAL A 239 -15.31 -13.38 -4.34
C VAL A 239 -15.18 -13.04 -5.84
N PRO A 240 -14.59 -11.88 -6.20
CA PRO A 240 -14.29 -11.55 -7.59
C PRO A 240 -13.47 -12.64 -8.30
N PRO A 241 -13.64 -12.81 -9.63
CA PRO A 241 -12.87 -13.79 -10.40
C PRO A 241 -11.36 -13.48 -10.33
N VAL A 242 -10.52 -14.50 -10.49
CA VAL A 242 -9.04 -14.40 -10.39
C VAL A 242 -8.46 -13.35 -11.34
N THR A 243 -9.12 -13.11 -12.47
CA THR A 243 -8.76 -12.07 -13.44
C THR A 243 -8.82 -10.67 -12.84
N GLU A 244 -9.60 -10.45 -11.78
CA GLU A 244 -9.79 -9.16 -11.12
C GLU A 244 -9.01 -9.01 -9.80
N HIS A 245 -8.25 -10.03 -9.38
CA HIS A 245 -7.46 -9.97 -8.13
C HIS A 245 -6.30 -8.96 -8.18
N HIS A 246 -6.06 -8.32 -9.33
CA HIS A 246 -5.14 -7.19 -9.48
C HIS A 246 -5.79 -5.84 -9.12
N LYS A 247 -7.11 -5.79 -8.94
CA LYS A 247 -7.87 -4.59 -8.58
C LYS A 247 -7.88 -4.41 -7.06
N LEU A 248 -7.95 -3.17 -6.61
CA LEU A 248 -7.79 -2.78 -5.20
C LEU A 248 -8.73 -3.50 -4.22
N TYR A 249 -9.96 -3.83 -4.60
CA TYR A 249 -10.99 -4.35 -3.71
C TYR A 249 -10.56 -5.57 -2.89
N ILE A 250 -9.94 -6.57 -3.52
CA ILE A 250 -9.47 -7.77 -2.81
C ILE A 250 -8.41 -7.41 -1.77
N HIS A 251 -7.50 -6.50 -2.10
CA HIS A 251 -6.47 -6.03 -1.17
C HIS A 251 -7.08 -5.24 -0.02
N ALA A 252 -8.09 -4.41 -0.28
CA ALA A 252 -8.86 -3.69 0.73
C ALA A 252 -9.58 -4.65 1.68
N CYS A 253 -10.10 -5.77 1.17
CA CYS A 253 -10.68 -6.84 1.99
C CYS A 253 -9.64 -7.49 2.91
N CYS A 254 -8.47 -7.87 2.38
CA CYS A 254 -7.37 -8.41 3.19
C CYS A 254 -6.93 -7.41 4.28
N MET A 255 -6.81 -6.13 3.94
CA MET A 255 -6.48 -5.07 4.89
C MET A 255 -7.55 -4.92 5.97
N LYS A 256 -8.84 -4.83 5.60
CA LYS A 256 -9.96 -4.76 6.55
C LYS A 256 -9.95 -5.94 7.52
N TYR A 257 -9.76 -7.15 7.02
CA TYR A 257 -9.75 -8.37 7.83
C TYR A 257 -8.61 -8.39 8.86
N LEU A 258 -7.40 -7.98 8.47
CA LEU A 258 -6.30 -7.83 9.42
C LEU A 258 -6.58 -6.69 10.40
N LEU A 259 -7.14 -5.59 9.91
CA LEU A 259 -7.46 -4.39 10.70
C LEU A 259 -8.47 -4.70 11.82
N ASP A 260 -9.49 -5.50 11.55
CA ASP A 260 -10.48 -5.95 12.55
C ASP A 260 -9.83 -6.68 13.73
N VAL A 261 -8.71 -7.36 13.49
CA VAL A 261 -7.96 -8.07 14.52
C VAL A 261 -7.01 -7.13 15.27
N VAL A 262 -6.29 -6.25 14.56
CA VAL A 262 -5.24 -5.42 15.19
C VAL A 262 -5.79 -4.15 15.84
N SER A 263 -6.93 -3.64 15.39
CA SER A 263 -7.51 -2.37 15.84
C SER A 263 -9.03 -2.46 15.82
N PRO A 264 -9.64 -3.22 16.75
CA PRO A 264 -11.10 -3.28 16.87
C PRO A 264 -11.67 -1.88 17.12
N GLY A 265 -12.85 -1.59 16.57
CA GLY A 265 -13.47 -0.27 16.67
C GLY A 265 -12.89 0.79 15.72
N HIS A 266 -12.10 0.38 14.72
CA HIS A 266 -11.65 1.29 13.67
C HIS A 266 -12.82 1.84 12.83
N HIS A 267 -12.60 2.95 12.13
CA HIS A 267 -13.62 3.59 11.28
C HIS A 267 -13.40 3.36 9.78
N TYR A 268 -12.65 2.34 9.37
CA TYR A 268 -12.25 2.15 7.97
C TYR A 268 -13.44 2.09 7.00
N LYS A 269 -14.46 1.25 7.27
CA LYS A 269 -15.68 1.16 6.43
C LYS A 269 -16.32 2.53 6.23
N VAL A 270 -16.57 3.24 7.32
CA VAL A 270 -17.26 4.54 7.33
C VAL A 270 -16.46 5.58 6.55
N LYS A 271 -15.15 5.67 6.79
CA LYS A 271 -14.27 6.60 6.05
C LYS A 271 -14.22 6.28 4.56
N LEU A 272 -14.20 4.99 4.19
CA LEU A 272 -14.18 4.55 2.79
C LEU A 272 -15.51 4.88 2.08
N ALA A 273 -16.64 4.61 2.73
CA ALA A 273 -17.96 4.95 2.21
C ALA A 273 -18.10 6.47 2.02
N HIS A 274 -17.75 7.27 3.03
CA HIS A 274 -17.76 8.73 2.94
C HIS A 274 -16.85 9.26 1.81
N LEU A 275 -15.70 8.61 1.58
CA LEU A 275 -14.83 8.97 0.46
C LEU A 275 -15.49 8.70 -0.90
N PHE A 276 -16.23 7.60 -1.04
CA PHE A 276 -16.98 7.32 -2.27
C PHE A 276 -18.14 8.29 -2.45
N ASP A 277 -18.87 8.63 -1.39
CA ASP A 277 -19.99 9.59 -1.43
C ASP A 277 -19.51 11.01 -1.78
N LYS A 278 -18.31 11.38 -1.31
CA LYS A 278 -17.68 12.68 -1.62
C LYS A 278 -17.30 12.82 -3.10
N TYR A 279 -17.01 11.72 -3.79
CA TYR A 279 -16.60 11.71 -5.19
C TYR A 279 -17.51 10.80 -6.04
N PRO A 280 -18.77 11.22 -6.29
CA PRO A 280 -19.77 10.37 -6.94
C PRO A 280 -19.49 10.07 -8.42
N SER A 281 -18.58 10.83 -9.07
CA SER A 281 -18.17 10.60 -10.46
C SER A 281 -17.18 9.44 -10.63
N ILE A 282 -16.70 8.84 -9.53
CA ILE A 282 -15.69 7.78 -9.59
C ILE A 282 -16.33 6.42 -9.82
N ASP A 283 -15.86 5.73 -10.86
CA ASP A 283 -16.25 4.35 -11.13
C ASP A 283 -15.62 3.39 -10.10
N LEU A 284 -16.46 2.87 -9.20
CA LEU A 284 -16.07 1.89 -8.19
C LEU A 284 -15.68 0.53 -8.81
N MET A 285 -16.22 0.18 -9.98
CA MET A 285 -15.89 -1.07 -10.67
C MET A 285 -14.45 -1.07 -11.20
N ALA A 286 -13.89 0.11 -11.50
CA ALA A 286 -12.48 0.28 -11.82
C ALA A 286 -11.56 -0.06 -10.62
N LEU A 287 -12.06 0.04 -9.40
CA LEU A 287 -11.38 -0.40 -8.18
C LEU A 287 -11.71 -1.86 -7.80
N GLY A 288 -12.66 -2.48 -8.50
CA GLY A 288 -13.14 -3.84 -8.25
C GLY A 288 -14.22 -3.94 -7.17
N PHE A 289 -14.73 -2.80 -6.69
CA PHE A 289 -15.83 -2.78 -5.72
C PHE A 289 -17.15 -3.00 -6.45
N ASN A 290 -17.97 -3.93 -5.95
CA ASN A 290 -19.35 -4.08 -6.42
C ASN A 290 -20.25 -3.01 -5.74
N THR A 291 -21.49 -2.81 -6.20
CA THR A 291 -22.41 -1.81 -5.64
C THR A 291 -22.90 -2.12 -4.22
N GLN A 292 -22.77 -3.38 -3.78
CA GLN A 292 -23.29 -3.88 -2.50
C GLN A 292 -22.19 -4.23 -1.51
N TRP A 293 -20.96 -3.75 -1.73
CA TRP A 293 -19.78 -4.15 -0.96
C TRP A 293 -19.94 -3.87 0.54
N GLN A 294 -20.75 -2.88 0.91
CA GLN A 294 -21.03 -2.51 2.29
C GLN A 294 -21.88 -3.54 3.06
N LEU A 295 -22.62 -4.40 2.34
CA LEU A 295 -23.49 -5.44 2.90
C LEU A 295 -22.76 -6.77 3.13
N GLU A 296 -21.59 -6.92 2.51
CA GLU A 296 -20.75 -8.11 2.65
C GLU A 296 -20.36 -8.34 4.12
N PRO A 297 -20.35 -9.59 4.62
CA PRO A 297 -20.11 -9.87 6.04
C PRO A 297 -18.82 -9.30 6.60
N LEU A 298 -17.74 -9.24 5.80
CA LEU A 298 -16.47 -8.62 6.17
C LEU A 298 -16.60 -7.14 6.54
N TRP A 299 -17.51 -6.44 5.86
CA TRP A 299 -17.69 -5.01 5.99
C TRP A 299 -18.75 -4.66 7.02
N ASN A 300 -19.41 -5.62 7.66
CA ASN A 300 -20.39 -5.39 8.73
C ASN A 300 -19.75 -5.19 10.10
#